data_AF-A0A5Q4C4K6-F1
#
_entry.id   AF-A0A5Q4C4K6-F1
#
_cell.length_a   1.000
_cell.length_b   1.000
_cell.length_c   1.000
_cell.angle_alpha   90.00
_cell.angle_beta   90.00
_cell.angle_gamma   90.00
#
_symmetry.space_group_name_H-M   'P 1'
#
loop_
_entity.id
_entity.type
_entity.pdbx_description
1 polymer ?
#
loop_
_entity_poly.entity_id
_entity_poly.type
_entity_poly.pdbx_seq_one_letter_code
_entity_poly.pdbx_strand_id
1 'polypeptide(L)'
;MKARLKVTGEDYEVVRVEEKCSRHLSLEQHIHTFDAAAPATVGSVHYGATTSSFSLTMPKSILVRDVLEPLTKKTTKVYFQLRLFGTQVEGWVLETSILITAGKRAVKWAQDAMLDPRSMEQVRSELKFRGARGTTGTQASFPGDFSRRLDKV
;
A
#
# COMPACT_ATOMS: atom_id res chain seq x y z
N MET A 1 9.40 19.66 19.27
CA MET A 1 9.12 18.81 18.08
C MET A 1 9.38 19.48 16.71
N LYS A 2 10.01 20.67 16.60
CA LYS A 2 10.29 21.29 15.27
C LYS A 2 11.66 20.94 14.65
N ALA A 3 12.58 20.35 15.42
CA ALA A 3 13.99 20.22 15.04
C ALA A 3 14.29 19.03 14.10
N ARG A 4 13.47 17.96 14.10
CA ARG A 4 13.62 16.79 13.20
C ARG A 4 12.26 16.28 12.73
N LEU A 5 11.67 16.98 11.77
CA LEU A 5 10.34 16.64 11.22
C LEU A 5 10.41 15.67 10.03
N LYS A 6 11.59 15.56 9.40
CA LYS A 6 11.82 14.73 8.21
C LYS A 6 12.87 13.68 8.53
N VAL A 7 12.59 12.44 8.19
CA VAL A 7 13.56 11.34 8.22
C VAL A 7 14.48 11.49 7.01
N THR A 8 15.79 11.39 7.23
CA THR A 8 16.83 11.56 6.20
C THR A 8 17.48 10.23 5.85
N GLY A 9 18.22 10.17 4.73
CA GLY A 9 18.97 8.99 4.31
C GLY A 9 20.01 8.52 5.34
N GLU A 10 20.59 9.46 6.07
CA GLU A 10 21.61 9.19 7.11
C GLU A 10 21.02 8.43 8.31
N ASP A 11 19.76 8.71 8.66
CA ASP A 11 19.07 8.00 9.76
C ASP A 11 18.91 6.50 9.44
N TYR A 12 18.77 6.12 8.15
CA TYR A 12 18.66 4.72 7.74
C TYR A 12 19.97 3.94 7.89
N GLU A 13 21.12 4.59 7.74
CA GLU A 13 22.41 3.91 7.94
C GLU A 13 22.65 3.59 9.42
N VAL A 14 22.19 4.46 10.34
CA VAL A 14 22.22 4.18 11.78
C VAL A 14 21.35 2.97 12.10
N VAL A 15 20.11 2.92 11.57
CA VAL A 15 19.22 1.75 11.74
C VAL A 15 19.87 0.47 11.22
N ARG A 16 20.53 0.52 10.05
CA ARG A 16 21.15 -0.65 9.43
C ARG A 16 22.27 -1.25 10.28
N VAL A 17 22.99 -0.42 11.03
CA VAL A 17 24.01 -0.88 11.98
C VAL A 17 23.33 -1.50 13.21
N GLU A 18 22.31 -0.83 13.76
CA GLU A 18 21.56 -1.33 14.92
C GLU A 18 20.83 -2.66 14.64
N GLU A 19 20.20 -2.81 13.47
CA GLU A 19 19.54 -4.05 13.02
C GLU A 19 20.51 -5.22 12.87
N LYS A 20 21.78 -4.98 12.52
CA LYS A 20 22.79 -6.05 12.44
C LYS A 20 23.19 -6.57 13.82
N CYS A 21 23.19 -5.71 14.83
CA CYS A 21 23.55 -6.07 16.20
C CYS A 21 22.39 -6.75 16.94
N SER A 22 21.14 -6.40 16.61
CA SER A 22 19.95 -6.91 17.29
C SER A 22 19.31 -8.07 16.52
N ARG A 23 18.90 -9.13 17.23
CA ARG A 23 18.14 -10.26 16.62
C ARG A 23 16.63 -10.00 16.55
N HIS A 24 16.17 -8.85 17.06
CA HIS A 24 14.76 -8.48 17.12
C HIS A 24 14.28 -7.79 15.84
N LEU A 25 12.96 -7.76 15.63
CA LEU A 25 12.30 -7.20 14.44
C LEU A 25 12.69 -5.73 14.21
N SER A 26 12.95 -5.39 12.94
CA SER A 26 13.39 -4.07 12.43
C SER A 26 12.77 -2.84 13.08
N LEU A 27 11.48 -2.91 13.46
CA LEU A 27 10.75 -1.76 13.96
C LEU A 27 11.32 -1.20 15.29
N GLU A 28 11.78 -2.04 16.20
CA GLU A 28 12.28 -1.57 17.51
C GLU A 28 13.53 -0.71 17.34
N GLN A 29 14.41 -1.07 16.40
CA GLN A 29 15.59 -0.27 16.05
C GLN A 29 15.19 1.04 15.36
N HIS A 30 14.17 1.02 14.50
CA HIS A 30 13.61 2.26 13.93
C HIS A 30 13.02 3.20 14.99
N ILE A 31 12.42 2.68 16.07
CA ILE A 31 11.92 3.52 17.16
C ILE A 31 13.09 4.04 18.01
N HIS A 32 14.06 3.17 18.33
CA HIS A 32 15.23 3.53 19.11
C HIS A 32 16.08 4.61 18.44
N THR A 33 16.39 4.45 17.15
CA THR A 33 17.07 5.48 16.34
C THR A 33 16.27 6.79 16.27
N PHE A 34 14.93 6.71 16.15
CA PHE A 34 14.08 7.90 16.15
C PHE A 34 14.09 8.63 17.49
N ASP A 35 14.07 7.88 18.59
CA ASP A 35 14.15 8.41 19.95
C ASP A 35 15.53 9.03 20.24
N ALA A 36 16.62 8.43 19.74
CA ALA A 36 17.96 9.01 19.79
C ALA A 36 18.06 10.30 18.97
N ALA A 37 17.41 10.34 17.81
CA ALA A 37 17.32 11.53 16.95
C ALA A 37 16.48 12.66 17.59
N ALA A 38 15.42 12.31 18.33
CA ALA A 38 14.49 13.24 18.96
C ALA A 38 14.24 12.90 20.44
N PRO A 39 15.14 13.31 21.36
CA PRO A 39 15.05 12.95 22.78
C PRO A 39 13.76 13.40 23.48
N ALA A 40 13.06 14.40 22.91
CA ALA A 40 11.79 14.89 23.43
C ALA A 40 10.61 13.94 23.20
N THR A 41 10.76 12.89 22.38
CA THR A 41 9.69 11.95 22.03
C THR A 41 9.82 10.58 22.69
N VAL A 42 10.92 10.38 23.42
CA VAL A 42 11.26 9.12 24.09
C VAL A 42 10.11 8.67 24.99
N GLY A 43 9.66 7.43 24.78
CA GLY A 43 8.57 6.81 25.54
C GLY A 43 7.16 7.24 25.13
N SER A 44 7.01 8.25 24.27
CA SER A 44 5.70 8.64 23.71
C SER A 44 5.47 8.04 22.30
N VAL A 45 6.54 7.75 21.56
CA VAL A 45 6.48 7.13 20.24
C VAL A 45 6.07 5.67 20.37
N HIS A 46 5.12 5.22 19.53
CA HIS A 46 4.58 3.86 19.54
C HIS A 46 3.88 3.43 20.86
N TYR A 47 3.60 4.36 21.77
CA TYR A 47 3.01 4.06 23.06
C TYR A 47 1.66 3.33 22.94
N GLY A 48 1.58 2.13 23.52
CA GLY A 48 0.39 1.26 23.47
C GLY A 48 0.06 0.67 22.09
N ALA A 49 0.79 1.07 21.04
CA ALA A 49 0.66 0.49 19.72
C ALA A 49 1.46 -0.82 19.65
N THR A 50 1.03 -1.73 18.78
CA THR A 50 1.71 -3.00 18.60
C THR A 50 2.31 -3.09 17.21
N THR A 51 3.55 -3.59 17.16
CA THR A 51 4.38 -3.74 15.96
C THR A 51 3.62 -4.41 14.81
N SER A 52 2.87 -5.47 15.11
CA SER A 52 2.17 -6.30 14.11
C SER A 52 0.93 -5.66 13.51
N SER A 53 0.27 -4.74 14.24
CA SER A 53 -1.08 -4.24 13.91
C SER A 53 -1.07 -2.79 13.44
N PHE A 54 -0.11 -1.99 13.91
CA PHE A 54 -0.05 -0.57 13.62
C PHE A 54 1.01 -0.28 12.54
N SER A 55 2.27 -0.62 12.81
CA SER A 55 3.40 -0.19 11.98
C SER A 55 3.61 -1.04 10.72
N LEU A 56 3.23 -2.32 10.72
CA LEU A 56 3.42 -3.17 9.53
C LEU A 56 2.25 -3.14 8.56
N THR A 57 1.02 -3.02 9.04
CA THR A 57 -0.19 -3.14 8.20
C THR A 57 -0.71 -1.80 7.70
N MET A 58 -0.58 -0.70 8.46
CA MET A 58 -1.10 0.61 8.04
C MET A 58 -0.31 1.22 6.87
N PRO A 59 1.04 1.20 6.88
CA PRO A 59 1.80 1.70 5.73
C PRO A 59 1.55 0.87 4.48
N LYS A 60 1.33 -0.45 4.62
CA LYS A 60 1.00 -1.32 3.49
C LYS A 60 -0.35 -0.97 2.85
N SER A 61 -1.38 -0.68 3.64
CA SER A 61 -2.67 -0.24 3.07
C SER A 61 -2.55 1.12 2.37
N ILE A 62 -1.76 2.04 2.92
CA ILE A 62 -1.44 3.32 2.27
C ILE A 62 -0.73 3.08 0.94
N LEU A 63 0.31 2.24 0.94
CA LEU A 63 1.06 1.91 -0.26
C LEU A 63 0.17 1.28 -1.34
N VAL A 64 -0.68 0.32 -0.98
CA VAL A 64 -1.63 -0.30 -1.92
C VAL A 64 -2.56 0.75 -2.53
N ARG A 65 -3.14 1.63 -1.71
CA ARG A 65 -3.99 2.72 -2.19
C ARG A 65 -3.26 3.64 -3.18
N ASP A 66 -2.03 4.00 -2.86
CA ASP A 66 -1.25 4.96 -3.63
C ASP A 66 -0.71 4.34 -4.93
N VAL A 67 -0.48 3.02 -4.96
CA VAL A 67 -0.07 2.27 -6.16
C VAL A 67 -1.25 1.96 -7.09
N LEU A 68 -2.47 1.81 -6.56
CA LEU A 68 -3.66 1.54 -7.39
C LEU A 68 -3.94 2.68 -8.39
N GLU A 69 -3.75 3.93 -8.01
CA GLU A 69 -3.99 5.07 -8.90
C GLU A 69 -3.11 5.08 -10.18
N PRO A 70 -1.77 4.99 -10.10
CA PRO A 70 -0.94 4.93 -11.30
C PRO A 70 -1.14 3.62 -12.08
N LEU A 71 -1.52 2.51 -11.43
CA LEU A 71 -1.87 1.28 -12.12
C LEU A 71 -3.13 1.46 -12.96
N THR A 72 -4.21 2.00 -12.39
CA THR A 72 -5.46 2.29 -13.13
C THR A 72 -5.16 3.14 -14.37
N LYS A 73 -4.38 4.23 -14.23
CA LYS A 73 -4.00 5.10 -15.36
C LYS A 73 -3.24 4.34 -16.46
N LYS A 74 -2.30 3.46 -16.09
CA LYS A 74 -1.54 2.66 -17.05
C LYS A 74 -2.42 1.64 -17.77
N THR A 75 -3.30 0.95 -17.05
CA THR A 75 -4.24 -0.02 -17.63
C THR A 75 -5.21 0.65 -18.58
N THR A 76 -5.75 1.82 -18.23
CA THR A 76 -6.59 2.62 -19.14
C THR A 76 -5.84 3.00 -20.41
N LYS A 77 -4.54 3.34 -20.31
CA LYS A 77 -3.71 3.62 -21.50
C LYS A 77 -3.57 2.38 -22.39
N VAL A 78 -3.34 1.19 -21.82
CA VAL A 78 -3.26 -0.07 -22.57
C VAL A 78 -4.57 -0.34 -23.30
N TYR A 79 -5.72 -0.17 -22.63
CA TYR A 79 -7.04 -0.26 -23.25
C TYR A 79 -7.18 0.67 -24.47
N PHE A 80 -6.82 1.95 -24.34
CA PHE A 80 -6.91 2.91 -25.45
C PHE A 80 -6.02 2.51 -26.63
N GLN A 81 -4.81 2.02 -26.37
CA GLN A 81 -3.90 1.56 -27.43
C GLN A 81 -4.42 0.30 -28.12
N LEU A 82 -4.93 -0.68 -27.38
CA LEU A 82 -5.53 -1.89 -27.95
C LEU A 82 -6.77 -1.57 -28.78
N ARG A 83 -7.60 -0.62 -28.33
CA ARG A 83 -8.77 -0.14 -29.08
C ARG A 83 -8.34 0.50 -30.41
N LEU A 84 -7.37 1.41 -30.38
CA LEU A 84 -6.87 2.08 -31.59
C LEU A 84 -6.27 1.08 -32.58
N PHE A 85 -5.44 0.16 -32.09
CA PHE A 85 -4.86 -0.91 -32.90
C PHE A 85 -5.96 -1.79 -33.52
N GLY A 86 -6.96 -2.16 -32.74
CA GLY A 86 -8.10 -2.96 -33.21
C GLY A 86 -8.90 -2.30 -34.32
N THR A 87 -9.02 -0.97 -34.32
CA THR A 87 -9.72 -0.19 -35.36
C THR A 87 -8.87 0.07 -36.61
N GLN A 88 -7.55 0.06 -36.49
CA GLN A 88 -6.64 0.35 -37.61
C GLN A 88 -6.29 -0.90 -38.43
N VAL A 89 -6.35 -2.09 -37.83
CA VAL A 89 -5.95 -3.33 -38.49
C VAL A 89 -7.15 -4.00 -39.15
N GLU A 90 -7.33 -3.69 -40.44
CA GLU A 90 -8.18 -4.46 -41.34
C GLU A 90 -7.35 -5.55 -42.05
N GLY A 91 -7.72 -6.82 -41.90
CA GLY A 91 -7.28 -7.87 -42.84
C GLY A 91 -6.10 -8.79 -42.46
N TRP A 92 -5.56 -8.76 -41.23
CA TRP A 92 -4.55 -9.76 -40.83
C TRP A 92 -5.17 -11.00 -40.20
N VAL A 93 -5.20 -12.13 -40.91
CA VAL A 93 -5.74 -13.39 -40.39
C VAL A 93 -4.72 -14.01 -39.41
N LEU A 94 -5.12 -14.16 -38.15
CA LEU A 94 -4.25 -14.73 -37.10
C LEU A 94 -4.38 -16.25 -36.94
N GLU A 95 -5.51 -16.81 -37.34
CA GLU A 95 -5.76 -18.25 -37.28
C GLU A 95 -6.35 -18.72 -38.60
N THR A 96 -5.84 -19.82 -39.10
CA THR A 96 -6.27 -20.42 -40.36
C THR A 96 -7.55 -21.24 -40.21
N SER A 97 -7.89 -21.67 -39.00
CA SER A 97 -9.07 -22.50 -38.70
C SER A 97 -10.37 -21.70 -38.60
N ILE A 98 -10.30 -20.42 -38.22
CA ILE A 98 -11.43 -19.49 -38.16
C ILE A 98 -10.90 -18.15 -38.68
N LEU A 99 -11.59 -17.52 -39.64
CA LEU A 99 -11.21 -16.22 -40.18
C LEU A 99 -11.39 -15.13 -39.12
N ILE A 100 -10.41 -14.99 -38.23
CA ILE A 100 -10.35 -13.95 -37.20
C ILE A 100 -9.26 -12.97 -37.62
N THR A 101 -9.62 -11.70 -37.74
CA THR A 101 -8.65 -10.64 -37.96
C THR A 101 -7.89 -10.31 -36.69
N ALA A 102 -6.66 -9.83 -36.81
CA ALA A 102 -5.87 -9.31 -35.69
C ALA A 102 -6.59 -8.17 -34.99
N GLY A 103 -7.33 -7.34 -35.74
CA GLY A 103 -8.22 -6.33 -35.18
C GLY A 103 -9.30 -6.92 -34.27
N LYS A 104 -9.99 -7.99 -34.72
CA LYS A 104 -11.02 -8.67 -33.90
C LYS A 104 -10.43 -9.27 -32.62
N ARG A 105 -9.23 -9.85 -32.68
CA ARG A 105 -8.52 -10.36 -31.49
C ARG A 105 -8.11 -9.23 -30.53
N ALA A 106 -7.61 -8.12 -31.05
CA ALA A 106 -7.25 -6.97 -30.24
C ALA A 106 -8.45 -6.33 -29.52
N VAL A 107 -9.62 -6.26 -30.17
CA VAL A 107 -10.85 -5.80 -29.54
C VAL A 107 -11.27 -6.72 -28.39
N LYS A 108 -11.05 -8.04 -28.51
CA LYS A 108 -11.30 -8.98 -27.40
C LYS A 108 -10.37 -8.71 -26.21
N TRP A 109 -9.07 -8.48 -26.45
CA TRP A 109 -8.15 -8.06 -25.38
C TRP A 109 -8.51 -6.71 -24.76
N ALA A 110 -9.01 -5.76 -25.58
CA ALA A 110 -9.49 -4.49 -25.09
C ALA A 110 -10.75 -4.64 -24.20
N GLN A 111 -11.63 -5.58 -24.52
CA GLN A 111 -12.79 -5.90 -23.67
C GLN A 111 -12.35 -6.38 -22.29
N ASP A 112 -11.38 -7.29 -22.22
CA ASP A 112 -10.85 -7.79 -20.94
C ASP A 112 -10.16 -6.66 -20.16
N ALA A 113 -9.31 -5.87 -20.83
CA ALA A 113 -8.60 -4.73 -20.24
C ALA A 113 -9.53 -3.57 -19.79
N MET A 114 -10.77 -3.51 -20.28
CA MET A 114 -11.76 -2.51 -19.87
C MET A 114 -12.36 -2.83 -18.49
N LEU A 115 -12.39 -4.09 -18.08
CA LEU A 115 -12.97 -4.52 -16.81
C LEU A 115 -12.04 -4.25 -15.62
N ASP A 116 -10.73 -4.30 -15.85
CA ASP A 116 -9.71 -4.16 -14.79
C ASP A 116 -9.73 -2.79 -14.07
N PRO A 117 -9.81 -1.63 -14.75
CA PRO A 117 -9.83 -0.33 -14.08
C PRO A 117 -10.98 -0.18 -13.07
N ARG A 118 -12.17 -0.70 -13.41
CA ARG A 118 -13.35 -0.63 -12.56
C ARG A 118 -13.15 -1.43 -11.27
N SER A 119 -12.59 -2.63 -11.38
CA SER A 119 -12.26 -3.47 -10.22
C SER A 119 -11.21 -2.80 -9.33
N MET A 120 -10.19 -2.17 -9.92
CA MET A 120 -9.16 -1.43 -9.18
C MET A 120 -9.74 -0.22 -8.43
N GLU A 121 -10.66 0.52 -9.05
CA GLU A 121 -11.36 1.65 -8.41
C GLU A 121 -12.25 1.18 -7.25
N GLN A 122 -12.95 0.05 -7.40
CA GLN A 122 -13.75 -0.54 -6.34
C GLN A 122 -12.87 -0.97 -5.15
N VAL A 123 -11.77 -1.68 -5.40
CA VAL A 123 -10.83 -2.06 -4.33
C VAL A 123 -10.27 -0.83 -3.62
N ARG A 124 -10.00 0.26 -4.36
CA ARG A 124 -9.53 1.52 -3.78
C ARG A 124 -10.60 2.18 -2.89
N SER A 125 -11.86 2.20 -3.31
CA SER A 125 -12.95 2.83 -2.56
C SER A 125 -13.37 2.04 -1.32
N GLU A 126 -13.26 0.71 -1.38
CA GLU A 126 -13.61 -0.20 -0.29
C GLU A 126 -12.45 -0.47 0.69
N LEU A 127 -11.26 0.08 0.43
CA LEU A 127 -10.09 -0.15 1.25
C LEU A 127 -10.27 0.41 2.67
N LYS A 128 -10.36 -0.48 3.66
CA LYS A 128 -10.53 -0.12 5.07
C LYS A 128 -9.20 -0.11 5.81
N PHE A 129 -8.99 0.92 6.62
CA PHE A 129 -7.89 0.96 7.57
C PHE A 129 -8.19 0.06 8.77
N ARG A 130 -7.28 -0.86 9.08
CA ARG A 130 -7.36 -1.70 10.29
C ARG A 130 -7.30 -0.89 11.59
N GLY A 131 -6.54 0.20 11.61
CA GLY A 131 -6.42 1.11 12.75
C GLY A 131 -5.68 0.50 13.95
N ALA A 132 -5.80 1.16 15.10
CA ALA A 132 -5.12 0.81 16.34
C ALA A 132 -5.86 -0.32 17.08
N ARG A 133 -5.56 -1.59 16.74
CA ARG A 133 -6.30 -2.76 17.26
C ARG A 133 -5.55 -3.62 18.29
N GLY A 134 -4.28 -3.33 18.56
CA GLY A 134 -3.43 -4.17 19.42
C GLY A 134 -3.04 -5.51 18.74
N THR A 135 -2.30 -6.37 19.46
CA THR A 135 -1.71 -7.61 18.91
C THR A 135 -2.76 -8.64 18.48
N THR A 136 -3.80 -8.83 19.29
CA THR A 136 -4.86 -9.82 19.09
C THR A 136 -6.19 -9.22 18.64
N GLY A 137 -6.24 -7.92 18.34
CA GLY A 137 -7.46 -7.24 17.94
C GLY A 137 -8.34 -6.72 19.08
N THR A 138 -8.00 -7.03 20.33
CA THR A 138 -8.78 -6.67 21.54
C THR A 138 -8.46 -5.29 22.11
N GLN A 139 -7.51 -4.54 21.52
CA GLN A 139 -7.09 -3.21 22.00
C GLN A 139 -6.57 -3.16 23.45
N ALA A 140 -6.29 -4.31 24.08
CA ALA A 140 -5.87 -4.40 25.49
C ALA A 140 -4.52 -3.75 25.81
N SER A 141 -3.73 -3.42 24.80
CA SER A 141 -2.43 -2.73 24.93
C SER A 141 -2.57 -1.23 25.13
N PHE A 142 -3.74 -0.66 24.81
CA PHE A 142 -4.00 0.75 25.07
C PHE A 142 -4.31 0.97 26.56
N PRO A 143 -3.91 2.11 27.15
CA PRO A 143 -4.15 2.38 28.57
C PRO A 143 -5.64 2.26 28.93
N GLY A 144 -5.94 1.70 30.10
CA GLY A 144 -7.31 1.42 30.54
C GLY A 144 -8.25 2.64 30.62
N ASP A 145 -7.70 3.85 30.72
CA ASP A 145 -8.48 5.10 30.68
C ASP A 145 -9.04 5.39 29.27
N PHE A 146 -8.41 4.87 28.21
CA PHE A 146 -8.90 4.99 26.84
C PHE A 146 -9.99 3.97 26.51
N SER A 147 -9.89 2.73 27.01
CA SER A 147 -10.92 1.71 26.76
C SER A 147 -12.25 2.06 27.44
N ARG A 148 -12.23 2.57 28.67
CA ARG A 148 -13.44 3.02 29.40
C ARG A 148 -14.21 4.18 28.76
N ARG A 149 -13.58 4.94 27.85
CA ARG A 149 -14.24 6.04 27.13
C ARG A 149 -14.89 5.59 25.82
N LEU A 150 -14.46 4.47 25.23
CA LEU A 150 -15.01 3.95 23.98
C LEU A 150 -16.42 3.36 24.16
N ASP A 151 -16.75 2.87 25.35
CA ASP A 151 -18.08 2.34 25.68
C ASP A 151 -19.13 3.45 25.95
N LYS A 152 -18.75 4.73 25.88
CA LYS A 152 -19.61 5.90 26.20
C LYS A 152 -19.98 6.76 24.98
N VAL A 153 -19.85 6.24 23.76
CA VAL A 153 -20.21 6.94 22.51
C VAL A 153 -21.23 6.14 21.72
#